data_AF-A0A3R6Z7B7-F1
#
_entry.id   AF-A0A3R6Z7B7-F1
#
_cell.length_a   1.000
_cell.length_b   1.000
_cell.length_c   1.000
_cell.angle_alpha   90.00
_cell.angle_beta   90.00
_cell.angle_gamma   90.00
#
_symmetry.space_group_name_H-M   'P 1'
#
loop_
_entity.id
_entity.type
_entity.pdbx_description
1 polymer ?
#
loop_
_entity_poly.entity_id
_entity_poly.type
_entity_poly.pdbx_seq_one_letter_code
_entity_poly.pdbx_strand_id
1 'polypeptide(L)'
;MAPLILEYNHYSVAADIFRTVCFCPEFSTHQLPYCDRTNYRDDRLLIDTAIMVVVVSGTIHPTFSNMPGGSNNLLQERKRREVAERQVKETSANLHTLAVDLVPKVNALAHAVQVLEFENTQQLDLEAVSQDTFLSLQQQVEVLRQHQLDMQVKLHKAMDAKLERAQHEMRLDHEAVVMTVDNVKIEVDSMKEQLAIIRGEVRGMHDMGTQRSADRIQFEAISNRVREMAKAHQQKHELVLVELQEMHDKLAQVDLRFLATCQLHND
;
A
#
# COMPACT_ATOMS: atom_id res chain seq x y z
N MET A 1 -11.49 -46.07 91.78
CA MET A 1 -11.43 -45.41 90.46
C MET A 1 -10.94 -43.98 90.64
N ALA A 2 -10.30 -43.38 89.63
CA ALA A 2 -9.88 -41.99 89.73
C ALA A 2 -11.08 -41.04 89.61
N PRO A 3 -11.16 -39.98 90.43
CA PRO A 3 -12.31 -39.05 90.43
C PRO A 3 -12.48 -38.35 89.08
N LEU A 4 -11.39 -38.08 88.35
CA LEU A 4 -11.45 -37.53 86.97
C LEU A 4 -12.18 -38.43 85.97
N ILE A 5 -12.12 -39.76 86.13
CA ILE A 5 -12.86 -40.69 85.26
C ILE A 5 -14.37 -40.60 85.58
N LEU A 6 -14.72 -40.44 86.86
CA LEU A 6 -16.11 -40.37 87.32
C LEU A 6 -16.77 -39.02 86.97
N GLU A 7 -16.00 -37.94 86.94
CA GLU A 7 -16.51 -36.59 86.69
C GLU A 7 -16.60 -36.27 85.19
N TYR A 8 -15.59 -36.65 84.41
CA TYR A 8 -15.49 -36.27 82.99
C TYR A 8 -15.68 -37.43 82.01
N ASN A 9 -15.91 -38.67 82.49
CA ASN A 9 -16.06 -39.88 81.67
C ASN A 9 -14.92 -40.12 80.65
N HIS A 10 -13.75 -39.51 80.85
CA HIS A 10 -12.61 -39.61 79.94
C HIS A 10 -11.43 -40.22 80.68
N TYR A 11 -10.89 -41.32 80.13
CA TYR A 11 -9.68 -41.94 80.65
C TYR A 11 -8.43 -41.18 80.16
N SER A 12 -7.52 -40.82 81.05
CA SER A 12 -6.23 -40.22 80.66
C SER A 12 -5.10 -40.90 81.42
N VAL A 13 -3.85 -40.71 80.96
CA VAL A 13 -2.66 -41.19 81.67
C VAL A 13 -2.59 -40.60 83.09
N ALA A 14 -3.19 -39.42 83.32
CA ALA A 14 -3.32 -38.84 84.65
C ALA A 14 -4.28 -39.61 85.58
N ALA A 15 -5.13 -40.49 85.05
CA ALA A 15 -5.96 -41.41 85.82
C ALA A 15 -5.19 -42.68 86.23
N ASP A 16 -4.29 -43.18 85.38
CA ASP A 16 -3.33 -44.24 85.73
C ASP A 16 -2.42 -43.77 86.87
N ILE A 17 -1.90 -42.56 86.77
CA ILE A 17 -1.04 -41.97 87.82
C ILE A 17 -1.81 -41.83 89.14
N PHE A 18 -3.09 -41.41 89.11
CA PHE A 18 -3.93 -41.34 90.31
C PHE A 18 -4.14 -42.72 90.94
N ARG A 19 -4.42 -43.73 90.10
CA ARG A 19 -4.58 -45.11 90.56
C ARG A 19 -3.31 -45.61 91.24
N THR A 20 -2.15 -45.36 90.64
CA THR A 20 -0.85 -45.71 91.22
C THR A 20 -0.62 -44.99 92.55
N VAL A 21 -0.88 -43.68 92.62
CA VAL A 21 -0.68 -42.88 93.84
C VAL A 21 -1.64 -43.26 94.98
N CYS A 22 -2.88 -43.66 94.70
CA CYS A 22 -3.83 -44.14 95.70
C CYS A 22 -3.55 -45.57 96.17
N PHE A 23 -2.89 -46.40 95.35
CA PHE A 23 -2.57 -47.79 95.67
C PHE A 23 -1.23 -47.93 96.42
N CYS A 24 -0.27 -47.04 96.17
CA CYS A 24 1.04 -47.03 96.85
C CYS A 24 0.96 -47.03 98.41
N PRO A 25 0.06 -46.28 99.08
CA PRO A 25 -0.08 -46.32 100.53
C PRO A 25 -0.66 -47.64 101.02
N GLU A 26 -1.61 -48.25 100.29
CA GLU A 26 -2.18 -49.56 100.63
C GLU A 26 -1.07 -50.62 100.74
N PHE A 27 -0.08 -50.54 99.85
CA PHE A 27 1.08 -51.44 99.86
C PHE A 27 2.07 -51.17 101.00
N SER A 28 2.16 -49.93 101.50
CA SER A 28 3.15 -49.55 102.53
C SER A 28 2.60 -49.46 103.95
N THR A 29 1.32 -49.16 104.14
CA THR A 29 0.66 -49.09 105.45
C THR A 29 -0.23 -50.31 105.73
N HIS A 30 -0.47 -51.17 104.73
CA HIS A 30 -1.43 -52.28 104.78
C HIS A 30 -2.85 -51.85 105.20
N GLN A 31 -3.18 -50.57 105.10
CA GLN A 31 -4.49 -50.03 105.42
C GLN A 31 -5.20 -49.61 104.13
N LEU A 32 -6.49 -49.95 104.05
CA LEU A 32 -7.32 -49.52 102.95
C LEU A 32 -7.48 -47.99 103.00
N PRO A 33 -7.31 -47.27 101.87
CA PRO A 33 -7.52 -45.84 101.83
C PRO A 33 -8.91 -45.46 102.36
N TYR A 34 -8.98 -44.42 103.21
CA TYR A 34 -10.22 -43.90 103.82
C TYR A 34 -10.90 -44.81 104.87
N CYS A 35 -10.25 -45.89 105.32
CA CYS A 35 -10.79 -46.76 106.38
C CYS A 35 -10.97 -46.05 107.73
N ASP A 36 -10.34 -44.90 107.91
CA ASP A 36 -10.37 -44.04 109.09
C ASP A 36 -11.54 -43.04 109.11
N ARG A 37 -12.35 -42.98 108.04
CA ARG A 37 -13.38 -41.95 107.87
C ARG A 37 -14.75 -42.41 108.37
N THR A 38 -15.25 -41.74 109.40
CA THR A 38 -16.60 -41.91 109.94
C THR A 38 -17.53 -40.77 109.51
N ASN A 39 -18.84 -41.03 109.53
CA ASN A 39 -19.87 -40.04 109.26
C ASN A 39 -20.09 -39.17 110.50
N TYR A 40 -20.05 -37.84 110.33
CA TYR A 40 -20.15 -36.84 111.41
C TYR A 40 -21.46 -36.91 112.21
N ARG A 41 -22.50 -37.56 111.67
CA ARG A 41 -23.82 -37.67 112.32
C ARG A 41 -24.03 -38.93 113.15
N ASP A 42 -23.45 -40.06 112.74
CA ASP A 42 -23.78 -41.39 113.32
C ASP A 42 -22.54 -42.19 113.75
N ASP A 43 -21.34 -41.62 113.61
CA ASP A 43 -20.04 -42.22 113.96
C ASP A 43 -19.74 -43.59 113.31
N ARG A 44 -20.52 -43.96 112.29
CA ARG A 44 -20.33 -45.16 111.47
C ARG A 44 -19.38 -44.88 110.30
N LEU A 45 -18.66 -45.91 109.86
CA LEU A 45 -17.78 -45.86 108.68
C LEU A 45 -18.56 -45.39 107.44
N LEU A 46 -17.91 -44.54 106.64
CA LEU A 46 -18.47 -44.09 105.37
C LEU A 46 -18.58 -45.27 104.39
N ILE A 47 -19.75 -45.40 103.75
CA ILE A 47 -19.97 -46.40 102.69
C ILE A 47 -19.24 -45.94 101.43
N ASP A 48 -18.70 -46.87 100.64
CA ASP A 48 -17.91 -46.59 99.42
C ASP A 48 -18.56 -45.58 98.46
N THR A 49 -19.89 -45.62 98.31
CA THR A 49 -20.62 -44.66 97.48
C THR A 49 -20.54 -43.23 98.04
N ALA A 50 -20.61 -43.09 99.36
CA ALA A 50 -20.41 -41.80 100.03
C ALA A 50 -18.94 -41.37 99.95
N ILE A 51 -17.98 -42.29 100.09
CA ILE A 51 -16.55 -41.98 99.90
C ILE A 51 -16.32 -41.44 98.48
N MET A 52 -16.85 -42.08 97.44
CA MET A 52 -16.69 -41.59 96.07
C MET A 52 -17.26 -40.18 95.88
N VAL A 53 -18.48 -39.91 96.35
CA VAL A 53 -19.10 -38.58 96.21
C VAL A 53 -18.26 -37.51 96.92
N VAL A 54 -17.77 -37.81 98.12
CA VAL A 54 -17.02 -36.87 98.96
C VAL A 54 -15.56 -36.68 98.47
N VAL A 55 -14.99 -37.68 97.81
CA VAL A 55 -13.68 -37.59 97.13
C VAL A 55 -13.80 -36.81 95.83
N VAL A 56 -14.85 -37.03 95.04
CA VAL A 56 -15.14 -36.26 93.82
C VAL A 56 -15.41 -34.79 94.15
N SER A 57 -16.10 -34.50 95.26
CA SER A 57 -16.30 -33.13 95.75
C SER A 57 -15.06 -32.50 96.40
N GLY A 58 -13.94 -33.24 96.50
CA GLY A 58 -12.67 -32.77 97.07
C GLY A 58 -12.69 -32.53 98.58
N THR A 59 -13.73 -32.99 99.28
CA THR A 59 -13.94 -32.69 100.71
C THR A 59 -13.11 -33.60 101.61
N ILE A 60 -12.80 -34.83 101.17
CA ILE A 60 -11.89 -35.74 101.85
C ILE A 60 -10.69 -36.06 100.97
N HIS A 61 -9.51 -36.03 101.56
CA HIS A 61 -8.26 -36.47 100.94
C HIS A 61 -7.78 -37.73 101.67
N PRO A 62 -7.12 -38.68 100.98
CA PRO A 62 -6.55 -39.84 101.64
C PRO A 62 -5.54 -39.37 102.70
N THR A 63 -5.59 -39.97 103.88
CA THR A 63 -4.70 -39.63 105.01
C THR A 63 -3.30 -40.18 104.72
N PHE A 64 -2.51 -39.47 103.91
CA PHE A 64 -1.14 -39.87 103.58
C PHE A 64 -0.16 -39.38 104.65
N SER A 65 -0.18 -40.00 105.83
CA SER A 65 0.90 -39.79 106.80
C SER A 65 2.15 -40.50 106.28
N ASN A 66 3.11 -39.72 105.75
CA ASN A 66 4.48 -40.13 105.43
C ASN A 66 4.71 -41.14 104.28
N MET A 67 4.18 -40.89 103.08
CA MET A 67 4.52 -41.66 101.88
C MET A 67 5.07 -40.80 100.72
N PRO A 68 6.14 -41.23 100.02
CA PRO A 68 6.79 -40.45 98.96
C PRO A 68 5.98 -40.35 97.65
N GLY A 69 4.84 -41.05 97.57
CA GLY A 69 3.92 -40.98 96.43
C GLY A 69 2.91 -39.82 96.49
N GLY A 70 2.74 -39.19 97.66
CA GLY A 70 1.86 -38.03 97.85
C GLY A 70 2.57 -36.68 97.77
N SER A 71 3.86 -36.66 97.43
CA SER A 71 4.67 -35.44 97.43
C SER A 71 4.08 -34.38 96.51
N ASN A 72 4.01 -33.14 97.00
CA ASN A 72 3.51 -31.96 96.26
C ASN A 72 4.07 -31.84 94.83
N ASN A 73 5.29 -32.35 94.61
CA ASN A 73 5.95 -32.41 93.31
C ASN A 73 5.20 -33.25 92.26
N LEU A 74 4.62 -34.39 92.63
CA LEU A 74 3.88 -35.26 91.70
C LEU A 74 2.50 -34.67 91.34
N LEU A 75 1.84 -34.01 92.30
CA LEU A 75 0.61 -33.26 92.05
C LEU A 75 0.85 -32.05 91.14
N GLN A 76 1.98 -31.36 91.31
CA GLN A 76 2.37 -30.23 90.47
C GLN A 76 2.72 -30.69 89.04
N GLU A 77 3.48 -31.78 88.89
CA GLU A 77 3.78 -32.37 87.59
C GLU A 77 2.51 -32.89 86.89
N ARG A 78 1.54 -33.43 87.63
CA ARG A 78 0.23 -33.80 87.09
C ARG A 78 -0.51 -32.61 86.51
N LYS A 79 -0.65 -31.52 87.28
CA LYS A 79 -1.31 -30.29 86.80
C LYS A 79 -0.59 -29.71 85.58
N ARG A 80 0.74 -29.72 85.59
CA ARG A 80 1.55 -29.24 84.47
C ARG A 80 1.32 -30.06 83.20
N ARG A 81 1.29 -31.40 83.31
CA ARG A 81 1.04 -32.28 82.15
C ARG A 81 -0.38 -32.19 81.64
N GLU A 82 -1.36 -32.06 82.53
CA GLU A 82 -2.76 -31.89 82.12
C GLU A 82 -2.96 -30.59 81.32
N VAL A 83 -2.31 -29.50 81.71
CA VAL A 83 -2.30 -28.24 80.94
C VAL A 83 -1.61 -28.43 79.59
N ALA A 84 -0.46 -29.11 79.54
CA ALA A 84 0.25 -29.36 78.30
C ALA A 84 -0.55 -30.26 77.33
N GLU A 85 -1.21 -31.32 77.83
CA GLU A 85 -2.06 -32.19 77.02
C GLU A 85 -3.27 -31.46 76.44
N ARG A 86 -3.89 -30.56 77.20
CA ARG A 86 -4.98 -29.70 76.69
C ARG A 86 -4.48 -28.77 75.59
N GLN A 87 -3.33 -28.12 75.79
CA GLN A 87 -2.72 -27.24 74.78
C GLN A 87 -2.34 -28.01 73.50
N VAL A 88 -1.83 -29.24 73.63
CA VAL A 88 -1.50 -30.08 72.46
C VAL A 88 -2.77 -30.51 71.72
N LYS A 89 -3.85 -30.87 72.42
CA LYS A 89 -5.14 -31.17 71.78
C LYS A 89 -5.71 -29.94 71.06
N GLU A 90 -5.66 -28.78 71.69
CA GLU A 90 -6.15 -27.52 71.11
C GLU A 90 -5.35 -27.12 69.87
N THR A 91 -4.02 -27.15 69.96
CA THR A 91 -3.15 -26.85 68.81
C THR A 91 -3.34 -27.86 67.67
N SER A 92 -3.50 -29.16 67.98
CA SER A 92 -3.80 -30.18 66.97
C SER A 92 -5.15 -29.95 66.30
N ALA A 93 -6.18 -29.54 67.04
CA ALA A 93 -7.50 -29.24 66.48
C ALA A 93 -7.46 -28.00 65.58
N ASN A 94 -6.73 -26.95 66.01
CA ASN A 94 -6.52 -25.74 65.23
C ASN A 94 -5.74 -26.02 63.94
N LEU A 95 -4.67 -26.81 64.01
CA LEU A 95 -3.90 -27.25 62.85
C LEU A 95 -4.74 -28.09 61.89
N HIS A 96 -5.58 -29.00 62.41
CA HIS A 96 -6.47 -29.79 61.57
C HIS A 96 -7.49 -28.89 60.85
N THR A 97 -8.08 -27.93 61.55
CA THR A 97 -9.03 -26.97 60.97
C THR A 97 -8.37 -26.13 59.87
N LEU A 98 -7.16 -25.64 60.13
CA LEU A 98 -6.37 -24.90 59.16
C LEU A 98 -6.01 -25.75 57.93
N ALA A 99 -5.62 -27.02 58.15
CA ALA A 99 -5.32 -27.94 57.07
C ALA A 99 -6.55 -28.22 56.19
N VAL A 100 -7.72 -28.43 56.80
CA VAL A 100 -8.98 -28.65 56.08
C VAL A 100 -9.36 -27.44 55.21
N ASP A 101 -9.05 -26.22 55.64
CA ASP A 101 -9.31 -25.00 54.84
C ASP A 101 -8.24 -24.73 53.76
N LEU A 102 -6.95 -24.94 54.09
CA LEU A 102 -5.85 -24.59 53.18
C LEU A 102 -5.61 -25.64 52.09
N VAL A 103 -5.72 -26.94 52.39
CA VAL A 103 -5.49 -28.01 51.41
C VAL A 103 -6.34 -27.87 50.14
N PRO A 104 -7.67 -27.64 50.22
CA PRO A 104 -8.47 -27.48 49.01
C PRO A 104 -8.09 -26.20 48.22
N LYS A 105 -7.70 -25.12 48.89
CA LYS A 105 -7.25 -23.88 48.23
C LYS A 105 -5.94 -24.08 47.48
N VAL A 106 -4.99 -24.81 48.08
CA VAL A 106 -3.72 -25.16 47.42
C VAL A 106 -3.96 -26.08 46.23
N ASN A 107 -4.86 -27.06 46.35
CA ASN A 107 -5.22 -27.94 45.24
C ASN A 107 -5.92 -27.18 44.10
N ALA A 108 -6.83 -26.26 44.44
CA ALA A 108 -7.50 -25.41 43.46
C ALA A 108 -6.50 -24.49 42.75
N LEU A 109 -5.54 -23.91 43.48
CA LEU A 109 -4.47 -23.09 42.91
C LEU A 109 -3.57 -23.93 41.99
N ALA A 110 -3.18 -25.14 42.40
CA ALA A 110 -2.38 -26.05 41.59
C ALA A 110 -3.09 -26.40 40.27
N HIS A 111 -4.39 -26.67 40.32
CA HIS A 111 -5.20 -26.90 39.12
C HIS A 111 -5.27 -25.65 38.24
N ALA A 112 -5.49 -24.46 38.82
CA ALA A 112 -5.53 -23.21 38.07
C ALA A 112 -4.20 -22.92 37.35
N VAL A 113 -3.07 -23.19 38.02
CA VAL A 113 -1.74 -23.05 37.40
C VAL A 113 -1.57 -24.03 36.23
N GLN A 114 -1.98 -25.29 36.38
CA GLN A 114 -1.91 -26.26 35.27
C GLN A 114 -2.76 -25.85 34.07
N VAL A 115 -3.96 -25.29 34.30
CA VAL A 115 -4.80 -24.76 33.21
C VAL A 115 -4.11 -23.59 32.52
N LEU A 116 -3.54 -22.65 33.28
CA LEU A 116 -2.83 -21.51 32.71
C LEU A 116 -1.58 -21.92 31.94
N GLU A 117 -0.83 -22.91 32.42
CA GLU A 117 0.31 -23.47 31.69
C GLU A 117 -0.13 -24.07 30.35
N PHE A 118 -1.23 -24.83 30.36
CA PHE A 118 -1.79 -25.40 29.13
C PHE A 118 -2.28 -24.33 28.15
N GLU A 119 -3.02 -23.32 28.61
CA GLU A 119 -3.47 -22.20 27.77
C GLU A 119 -2.29 -21.41 27.19
N ASN A 120 -1.23 -21.19 28.00
CA ASN A 120 -0.03 -20.52 27.54
C ASN A 120 0.68 -21.33 26.44
N THR A 121 0.80 -22.66 26.60
CA THR A 121 1.35 -23.50 25.52
C THR A 121 0.54 -23.42 24.23
N GLN A 122 -0.81 -23.41 24.31
CA GLN A 122 -1.65 -23.22 23.12
C GLN A 122 -1.46 -21.85 22.48
N GLN A 123 -1.29 -20.78 23.28
CA GLN A 123 -1.01 -19.45 22.75
C GLN A 123 0.32 -19.41 22.03
N LEU A 124 1.37 -20.01 22.58
CA LEU A 124 2.67 -20.11 21.91
C LEU A 124 2.59 -20.88 20.59
N ASP A 125 1.82 -21.97 20.54
CA ASP A 125 1.59 -22.73 19.29
C ASP A 125 0.82 -21.89 18.26
N LEU A 126 -0.21 -21.16 18.68
CA LEU A 126 -0.96 -20.24 17.84
C LEU A 126 -0.08 -19.11 17.29
N GLU A 127 0.79 -18.53 18.14
CA GLU A 127 1.74 -17.51 17.73
C GLU A 127 2.74 -18.05 16.71
N ALA A 128 3.28 -19.24 16.93
CA ALA A 128 4.19 -19.90 16.01
C ALA A 128 3.55 -20.13 14.62
N VAL A 129 2.32 -20.67 14.59
CA VAL A 129 1.57 -20.84 13.33
C VAL A 129 1.28 -19.49 12.68
N SER A 130 0.93 -18.46 13.46
CA SER A 130 0.68 -17.12 12.92
C SER A 130 1.94 -16.53 12.28
N GLN A 131 3.11 -16.74 12.88
CA GLN A 131 4.39 -16.27 12.37
C GLN A 131 4.78 -16.98 11.07
N ASP A 132 4.61 -18.31 11.00
CA ASP A 132 4.85 -19.08 9.78
C ASP A 132 3.94 -18.64 8.63
N THR A 133 2.65 -18.43 8.92
CA THR A 133 1.71 -17.92 7.90
C THR A 133 2.08 -16.52 7.42
N PHE A 134 2.51 -15.64 8.33
CA PHE A 134 2.99 -14.30 7.97
C PHE A 134 4.22 -14.35 7.06
N LEU A 135 5.21 -15.18 7.40
CA LEU A 135 6.41 -15.36 6.58
C LEU A 135 6.09 -15.92 5.19
N SER A 136 5.19 -16.90 5.12
CA SER A 136 4.70 -17.43 3.84
C SER A 136 4.01 -16.36 3.00
N LEU A 137 3.15 -15.54 3.60
CA LEU A 137 2.49 -14.43 2.90
C LEU A 137 3.49 -13.38 2.42
N GLN A 138 4.47 -13.02 3.26
CA GLN A 138 5.53 -12.09 2.89
C GLN A 138 6.33 -12.61 1.69
N GLN A 139 6.66 -13.90 1.67
CA GLN A 139 7.33 -14.53 0.54
C GLN A 139 6.48 -14.52 -0.74
N GLN A 140 5.18 -14.83 -0.63
CA GLN A 140 4.26 -14.78 -1.77
C GLN A 140 4.14 -13.37 -2.36
N VAL A 141 4.04 -12.35 -1.49
CA VAL A 141 3.97 -10.94 -1.92
C VAL A 141 5.27 -10.54 -2.63
N GLU A 142 6.43 -10.96 -2.12
CA GLU A 142 7.71 -10.65 -2.75
C GLU A 142 7.84 -11.32 -4.13
N VAL A 143 7.41 -12.58 -4.27
CA VAL A 143 7.37 -13.28 -5.56
C VAL A 143 6.45 -12.56 -6.54
N LEU A 144 5.25 -12.14 -6.11
CA LEU A 144 4.33 -11.36 -6.94
C LEU A 144 4.93 -10.03 -7.37
N ARG A 145 5.63 -9.33 -6.46
CA ARG A 145 6.33 -8.07 -6.75
C ARG A 145 7.42 -8.27 -7.80
N GLN A 146 8.22 -9.32 -7.68
CA GLN A 146 9.25 -9.66 -8.67
C GLN A 146 8.64 -10.01 -10.02
N HIS A 147 7.55 -10.79 -10.03
CA HIS A 147 6.84 -11.12 -11.26
C HIS A 147 6.28 -9.86 -11.96
N GLN A 148 5.69 -8.94 -11.21
CA GLN A 148 5.20 -7.66 -11.73
C GLN A 148 6.34 -6.84 -12.36
N LEU A 149 7.50 -6.78 -11.69
CA LEU A 149 8.66 -6.04 -12.19
C LEU A 149 9.22 -6.67 -13.47
N ASP A 150 9.32 -8.01 -13.55
CA ASP A 150 9.73 -8.72 -14.77
C ASP A 150 8.77 -8.48 -15.94
N MET A 151 7.45 -8.53 -15.70
CA MET A 151 6.45 -8.17 -16.71
C MET A 151 6.60 -6.73 -17.19
N GLN A 152 6.82 -5.79 -16.27
CA GLN A 152 7.03 -4.39 -16.61
C GLN A 152 8.27 -4.22 -17.48
N VAL A 153 9.39 -4.84 -17.13
CA VAL A 153 10.63 -4.79 -17.93
C VAL A 153 10.41 -5.40 -19.32
N LYS A 154 9.73 -6.54 -19.41
CA LYS A 154 9.39 -7.17 -20.70
C LYS A 154 8.51 -6.26 -21.57
N LEU A 155 7.53 -5.59 -20.98
CA LEU A 155 6.66 -4.65 -21.69
C LEU A 155 7.46 -3.46 -22.24
N HIS A 156 8.32 -2.84 -21.42
CA HIS A 156 9.15 -1.72 -21.86
C HIS A 156 10.07 -2.14 -23.01
N LYS A 157 10.77 -3.27 -22.88
CA LYS A 157 11.61 -3.80 -23.97
C LYS A 157 10.82 -4.05 -25.26
N ALA A 158 9.60 -4.58 -25.16
CA ALA A 158 8.75 -4.81 -26.32
C ALA A 158 8.27 -3.50 -26.97
N MET A 159 7.95 -2.48 -26.15
CA MET A 159 7.60 -1.14 -26.61
C MET A 159 8.77 -0.46 -27.31
N ASP A 160 9.96 -0.48 -26.70
CA ASP A 160 11.18 0.10 -27.27
C ASP A 160 11.50 -0.55 -28.61
N ALA A 161 11.42 -1.89 -28.69
CA ALA A 161 11.62 -2.60 -29.96
C ALA A 161 10.57 -2.25 -31.03
N LYS A 162 9.32 -1.94 -30.65
CA LYS A 162 8.30 -1.46 -31.59
C LYS A 162 8.56 -0.02 -32.01
N LEU A 163 8.98 0.84 -31.08
CA LEU A 163 9.31 2.23 -31.34
C LEU A 163 10.47 2.34 -32.33
N GLU A 164 11.55 1.59 -32.11
CA GLU A 164 12.71 1.53 -33.01
C GLU A 164 12.32 1.07 -34.41
N ARG A 165 11.45 0.05 -34.53
CA ARG A 165 10.94 -0.40 -35.84
C ARG A 165 10.13 0.69 -36.54
N ALA A 166 9.21 1.34 -35.83
CA ALA A 166 8.39 2.40 -36.38
C ALA A 166 9.22 3.63 -36.80
N GLN A 167 10.23 3.99 -36.00
CA GLN A 167 11.17 5.06 -36.35
C GLN A 167 11.99 4.70 -37.59
N HIS A 168 12.43 3.45 -37.72
CA HIS A 168 13.15 3.00 -38.89
C HIS A 168 12.29 3.04 -40.16
N GLU A 169 11.05 2.55 -40.10
CA GLU A 169 10.10 2.61 -41.20
C GLU A 169 9.79 4.06 -41.61
N MET A 170 9.49 4.92 -40.63
CA MET A 170 9.26 6.34 -40.88
C MET A 170 10.46 7.04 -41.52
N ARG A 171 11.69 6.64 -41.16
CA ARG A 171 12.91 7.17 -41.78
C ARG A 171 13.04 6.75 -43.24
N LEU A 172 12.72 5.50 -43.56
CA LEU A 172 12.72 4.99 -44.93
C LEU A 172 11.66 5.69 -45.79
N ASP A 173 10.44 5.84 -45.25
CA ASP A 173 9.36 6.58 -45.92
C ASP A 173 9.75 8.04 -46.15
N HIS A 174 10.37 8.68 -45.15
CA HIS A 174 10.86 10.06 -45.29
C HIS A 174 11.90 10.18 -46.41
N GLU A 175 12.87 9.26 -46.47
CA GLU A 175 13.88 9.23 -47.52
C GLU A 175 13.25 9.03 -48.91
N ALA A 176 12.28 8.13 -49.04
CA ALA A 176 11.54 7.91 -50.28
C ALA A 176 10.76 9.18 -50.71
N VAL A 177 10.09 9.85 -49.78
CA VAL A 177 9.37 11.10 -50.05
C VAL A 177 10.35 12.18 -50.51
N VAL A 178 11.50 12.35 -49.84
CA VAL A 178 12.52 13.33 -50.25
C VAL A 178 12.99 13.05 -51.67
N MET A 179 13.28 11.80 -52.02
CA MET A 179 13.65 11.44 -53.39
C MET A 179 12.56 11.77 -54.41
N THR A 180 11.28 11.53 -54.10
CA THR A 180 10.18 11.89 -55.01
C THR A 180 10.04 13.40 -55.19
N VAL A 181 10.21 14.17 -54.11
CA VAL A 181 10.17 15.64 -54.15
C VAL A 181 11.33 16.18 -54.99
N ASP A 182 12.53 15.61 -54.86
CA ASP A 182 13.69 16.01 -55.67
C ASP A 182 13.47 15.70 -57.16
N ASN A 183 12.91 14.54 -57.50
CA ASN A 183 12.56 14.21 -58.88
C ASN A 183 11.54 15.20 -59.47
N VAL A 184 10.46 15.48 -58.73
CA VAL A 184 9.45 16.47 -59.15
C VAL A 184 10.07 17.86 -59.30
N LYS A 185 11.01 18.24 -58.43
CA LYS A 185 11.72 19.51 -58.53
C LYS A 185 12.54 19.60 -59.82
N ILE A 186 13.25 18.54 -60.18
CA ILE A 186 14.01 18.46 -61.45
C ILE A 186 13.05 18.62 -62.65
N GLU A 187 11.91 17.90 -62.64
CA GLU A 187 10.90 18.02 -63.70
C GLU A 187 10.33 19.44 -63.81
N VAL A 188 9.98 20.04 -62.67
CA VAL A 188 9.46 21.43 -62.63
C VAL A 188 10.48 22.42 -63.17
N ASP A 189 11.77 22.26 -62.83
CA ASP A 189 12.82 23.14 -63.34
C ASP A 189 13.06 22.95 -64.84
N SER A 190 12.98 21.72 -65.35
CA SER A 190 12.99 21.46 -66.79
C SER A 190 11.78 22.08 -67.51
N MET A 191 10.58 21.97 -66.94
CA MET A 191 9.38 22.60 -67.47
C MET A 191 9.49 24.13 -67.48
N LYS A 192 10.08 24.74 -66.45
CA LYS A 192 10.35 26.18 -66.42
C LYS A 192 11.28 26.61 -67.56
N GLU A 193 12.31 25.82 -67.85
CA GLU A 193 13.23 26.09 -68.96
C GLU A 193 12.52 26.00 -70.32
N GLN A 194 11.72 24.95 -70.54
CA GLN A 194 10.90 24.82 -71.75
C GLN A 194 9.93 26.00 -71.91
N LEU A 195 9.24 26.40 -70.84
CA LEU A 195 8.36 27.56 -70.86
C LEU A 195 9.10 28.87 -71.14
N ALA A 196 10.35 29.03 -70.68
CA ALA A 196 11.16 30.19 -70.98
C ALA A 196 11.50 30.28 -72.47
N ILE A 197 11.83 29.14 -73.11
CA ILE A 197 12.07 29.04 -74.55
C ILE A 197 10.80 29.43 -75.33
N ILE A 198 9.67 28.79 -75.03
CA ILE A 198 8.39 29.07 -75.71
C ILE A 198 8.00 30.54 -75.54
N ARG A 199 8.19 31.11 -74.35
CA ARG A 199 7.92 32.54 -74.10
C ARG A 199 8.88 33.44 -74.90
N GLY A 200 10.11 33.01 -75.13
CA GLY A 200 11.06 33.68 -76.02
C GLY A 200 10.60 33.66 -77.47
N GLU A 201 10.22 32.49 -77.98
CA GLU A 201 9.72 32.29 -79.34
C GLU A 201 8.44 33.09 -79.61
N VAL A 202 7.48 33.05 -78.70
CA VAL A 202 6.22 33.81 -78.82
C VAL A 202 6.48 35.31 -78.84
N ARG A 203 7.43 35.81 -78.03
CA ARG A 203 7.85 37.22 -78.09
C ARG A 203 8.52 37.55 -79.42
N GLY A 204 9.43 36.71 -79.90
CA GLY A 204 10.07 36.89 -81.21
C GLY A 204 9.07 36.87 -82.37
N MET A 205 8.07 35.98 -82.33
CA MET A 205 6.96 35.97 -83.28
C MET A 205 6.11 37.24 -83.20
N HIS A 206 5.82 37.71 -82.00
CA HIS A 206 5.08 38.95 -81.78
C HIS A 206 5.84 40.15 -82.37
N ASP A 207 7.13 40.28 -82.07
CA ASP A 207 7.98 41.37 -82.57
C ASP A 207 8.16 41.31 -84.09
N MET A 208 8.32 40.11 -84.68
CA MET A 208 8.30 39.95 -86.12
C MET A 208 6.95 40.34 -86.73
N GLY A 209 5.84 40.02 -86.07
CA GLY A 209 4.50 40.42 -86.49
C GLY A 209 4.31 41.93 -86.47
N THR A 210 4.74 42.60 -85.40
CA THR A 210 4.68 44.07 -85.29
C THR A 210 5.57 44.73 -86.34
N GLN A 211 6.79 44.23 -86.55
CA GLN A 211 7.70 44.77 -87.56
C GLN A 211 7.16 44.59 -88.99
N ARG A 212 6.67 43.39 -89.35
CA ARG A 212 6.01 43.17 -90.65
C ARG A 212 4.78 44.07 -90.84
N SER A 213 4.02 44.31 -89.77
CA SER A 213 2.88 45.22 -89.84
C SER A 213 3.31 46.67 -90.07
N ALA A 214 4.39 47.11 -89.42
CA ALA A 214 4.98 48.43 -89.62
C ALA A 214 5.53 48.57 -91.04
N ASP A 215 6.24 47.57 -91.56
CA ASP A 215 6.74 47.54 -92.93
C ASP A 215 5.60 47.60 -93.94
N ARG A 216 4.51 46.84 -93.72
CA ARG A 216 3.32 46.89 -94.56
C ARG A 216 2.71 48.29 -94.60
N ILE A 217 2.59 48.94 -93.44
CA ILE A 217 2.09 50.33 -93.33
C ILE A 217 3.02 51.29 -94.09
N GLN A 218 4.34 51.12 -93.99
CA GLN A 218 5.32 51.93 -94.74
C GLN A 218 5.22 51.71 -96.25
N PHE A 219 5.14 50.47 -96.72
CA PHE A 219 4.97 50.14 -98.13
C PHE A 219 3.68 50.71 -98.69
N GLU A 220 2.57 50.61 -97.95
CA GLU A 220 1.30 51.21 -98.34
C GLU A 220 1.39 52.74 -98.45
N ALA A 221 2.06 53.40 -97.51
CA ALA A 221 2.31 54.84 -97.56
C ALA A 221 3.14 55.25 -98.79
N ILE A 222 4.22 54.52 -99.10
CA ILE A 222 5.05 54.76 -100.30
C ILE A 222 4.23 54.54 -101.56
N SER A 223 3.49 53.43 -101.65
CA SER A 223 2.64 53.10 -102.79
C SER A 223 1.60 54.19 -103.04
N ASN A 224 0.95 54.70 -101.98
CA ASN A 224 0.01 55.81 -102.08
C ASN A 224 0.70 57.08 -102.58
N ARG A 225 1.90 57.40 -102.08
CA ARG A 225 2.69 58.56 -102.53
C ARG A 225 3.11 58.47 -103.99
N VAL A 226 3.56 57.30 -104.46
CA VAL A 226 3.90 57.06 -105.87
C VAL A 226 2.66 57.20 -106.75
N ARG A 227 1.53 56.66 -106.32
CA ARG A 227 0.25 56.82 -107.03
C ARG A 227 -0.16 58.28 -107.13
N GLU A 228 -0.01 59.07 -106.07
CA GLU A 228 -0.27 60.51 -106.10
C GLU A 228 0.71 61.27 -107.02
N MET A 229 2.01 60.94 -106.99
CA MET A 229 2.98 61.54 -107.91
C MET A 229 2.70 61.19 -109.37
N ALA A 230 2.29 59.95 -109.66
CA ALA A 230 1.91 59.53 -111.00
C ALA A 230 0.67 60.30 -111.50
N LYS A 231 -0.35 60.47 -110.65
CA LYS A 231 -1.51 61.32 -110.95
C LYS A 231 -1.08 62.77 -111.22
N ALA A 232 -0.22 63.34 -110.38
CA ALA A 232 0.29 64.70 -110.57
C ALA A 232 1.13 64.84 -111.86
N HIS A 233 1.94 63.84 -112.20
CA HIS A 233 2.71 63.83 -113.44
C HIS A 233 1.81 63.70 -114.67
N GLN A 234 0.78 62.84 -114.60
CA GLN A 234 -0.20 62.71 -115.67
C GLN A 234 -0.97 64.02 -115.88
N GLN A 235 -1.40 64.69 -114.82
CA GLN A 235 -1.99 66.03 -114.89
C GLN A 235 -1.04 67.06 -115.53
N LYS A 236 0.25 67.05 -115.15
CA LYS A 236 1.25 67.93 -115.79
C LYS A 236 1.46 67.59 -117.27
N HIS A 237 1.48 66.31 -117.62
CA HIS A 237 1.64 65.88 -119.01
C HIS A 237 0.44 66.29 -119.86
N GLU A 238 -0.78 66.14 -119.35
CA GLU A 238 -2.00 66.67 -119.98
C GLU A 238 -1.91 68.19 -120.17
N LEU A 239 -1.42 68.92 -119.17
CA LEU A 239 -1.23 70.37 -119.27
C LEU A 239 -0.21 70.76 -120.35
N VAL A 240 0.92 70.04 -120.43
CA VAL A 240 1.93 70.24 -121.48
C VAL A 240 1.39 69.89 -122.86
N LEU A 241 0.59 68.83 -122.99
CA LEU A 241 -0.07 68.50 -124.26
C LEU A 241 -1.01 69.62 -124.69
N VAL A 242 -1.75 70.23 -123.77
CA VAL A 242 -2.59 71.40 -124.04
C VAL A 242 -1.74 72.59 -124.49
N GLU A 243 -0.63 72.89 -123.80
CA GLU A 243 0.29 73.97 -124.19
C GLU A 243 0.94 73.73 -125.56
N LEU A 244 1.33 72.49 -125.87
CA LEU A 244 1.88 72.11 -127.18
C LEU A 244 0.83 72.19 -128.28
N GLN A 245 -0.42 71.81 -128.00
CA GLN A 245 -1.54 71.98 -128.91
C GLN A 245 -1.74 73.48 -129.21
N GLU A 246 -1.72 74.33 -128.18
CA GLU A 246 -1.83 75.78 -128.34
C GLU A 246 -0.66 76.37 -129.15
N MET A 247 0.57 75.88 -128.93
CA MET A 247 1.73 76.24 -129.73
C MET A 247 1.61 75.78 -131.19
N HIS A 248 1.09 74.57 -131.43
CA HIS A 248 0.83 74.05 -132.77
C HIS A 248 -0.20 74.92 -133.50
N ASP A 249 -1.28 75.30 -132.83
CA ASP A 249 -2.30 76.19 -133.38
C ASP A 249 -1.73 77.59 -133.69
N LYS A 250 -0.86 78.12 -132.82
CA LYS A 250 -0.13 79.38 -133.07
C LYS A 250 0.82 79.26 -134.27
N LEU A 251 1.52 78.14 -134.42
CA LEU A 251 2.41 77.89 -135.55
C LEU A 251 1.62 77.74 -136.86
N ALA A 252 0.49 77.04 -136.83
CA ALA A 252 -0.43 76.95 -137.96
C ALA A 252 -1.00 78.32 -138.37
N GLN A 253 -1.28 79.20 -137.40
CA GLN A 253 -1.63 80.60 -137.68
C GLN A 253 -0.48 81.38 -138.33
N VAL A 254 0.77 81.13 -137.94
CA VAL A 254 1.94 81.75 -138.58
C VAL A 254 2.10 81.26 -140.02
N ASP A 255 1.95 79.96 -140.27
CA ASP A 255 1.98 79.37 -141.61
C ASP A 255 0.88 79.95 -142.51
N LEU A 256 -0.34 80.10 -141.98
CA LEU A 256 -1.44 80.77 -142.67
C LEU A 256 -1.13 82.25 -143.00
N ARG A 257 -0.45 82.97 -142.10
CA ARG A 257 0.01 84.34 -142.35
C ARG A 257 1.12 84.39 -143.40
N PHE A 258 2.02 83.41 -143.42
CA PHE A 258 3.11 83.33 -144.40
C PHE A 258 2.58 83.02 -145.80
N LEU A 259 1.62 82.08 -145.91
CA LEU A 259 0.90 81.79 -147.16
C LEU A 259 0.10 82.98 -147.67
N ALA A 260 -0.54 83.75 -146.78
CA ALA A 260 -1.23 84.99 -147.15
C ALA A 260 -0.27 86.08 -147.67
N THR A 261 0.98 86.15 -147.17
CA THR A 261 1.99 87.07 -147.71
C THR A 261 2.56 86.62 -149.06
N CYS A 262 2.62 85.32 -149.34
CA CYS A 262 3.08 84.80 -150.64
C CYS A 262 2.03 84.92 -151.76
N GLN A 263 0.74 85.10 -151.44
CA GLN A 263 -0.33 85.31 -152.42
C GLN A 263 -0.50 86.77 -152.89
N LEU A 264 0.29 87.72 -152.37
CA LEU A 264 0.31 89.12 -152.83
C LEU A 264 1.50 89.46 -153.74
N HIS A 265 2.19 88.46 -154.30
CA HIS A 265 3.28 88.66 -155.28
C HIS A 265 3.06 87.95 -156.62
N ASN A 266 1.84 87.46 -156.86
CA ASN A 266 1.35 87.00 -158.15
C ASN A 266 -0.05 87.59 -158.39
N ASP A 267 -0.10 88.93 -158.45
CA ASP A 267 -0.97 89.76 -159.30
C ASP A 267 -0.53 91.24 -159.17
#